data_AF-A0A6B2T7C0-F1
#
_entry.id   AF-A0A6B2T7C0-F1
#
_cell.length_a   1.000
_cell.length_b   1.000
_cell.length_c   1.000
_cell.angle_alpha   90.00
_cell.angle_beta   90.00
_cell.angle_gamma   90.00
#
_symmetry.space_group_name_H-M   'P 1'
#
loop_
_entity.id
_entity.type
_entity.pdbx_description
1 polymer ?
#
loop_
_entity_poly.entity_id
_entity_poly.type
_entity_poly.pdbx_seq_one_letter_code
_entity_poly.pdbx_strand_id
1 'polypeptide(L)' 'MTATVLDPTTALVLVDLQKGITALPTAHPAQQIVERSAALARAFRERG' A
#
# COMPACT_ATOMS: atom_id res chain seq x y z
N MET A 1 -17.37 -0.69 -10.77
CA MET A 1 -16.69 -0.14 -11.97
C MET A 1 -15.23 -0.58 -11.87
N THR A 2 -14.74 -1.36 -12.82
CA THR A 2 -13.36 -1.88 -12.78
C THR A 2 -12.45 -0.88 -13.47
N ALA A 3 -11.63 -0.15 -12.71
CA ALA A 3 -10.57 0.66 -13.29
C ALA A 3 -9.44 -0.28 -13.71
N THR A 4 -9.42 -0.69 -14.98
CA THR A 4 -8.36 -1.54 -15.54
C THR A 4 -7.15 -0.73 -16.01
N VAL A 5 -7.26 0.61 -16.02
CA VAL A 5 -6.20 1.55 -16.41
C VAL A 5 -6.12 2.63 -15.34
N LEU A 6 -4.91 2.91 -14.85
CA LEU A 6 -4.61 4.02 -13.95
C LEU A 6 -4.25 5.27 -14.76
N ASP A 7 -4.62 6.44 -14.26
CA ASP A 7 -4.14 7.72 -14.82
C ASP A 7 -2.59 7.76 -14.74
N PRO A 8 -1.88 8.29 -15.76
CA PRO A 8 -0.42 8.43 -15.70
C PRO A 8 0.05 9.32 -14.55
N THR A 9 -0.78 10.26 -14.09
CA THR A 9 -0.53 11.15 -12.95
C THR A 9 -1.28 10.61 -11.71
N THR A 10 -0.81 9.47 -11.21
CA THR A 10 -1.43 8.79 -10.06
C THR A 10 -0.55 8.83 -8.82
N ALA A 11 -1.18 8.77 -7.64
CA ALA A 11 -0.50 8.75 -6.36
C ALA A 11 -0.81 7.47 -5.59
N LEU A 12 0.17 6.97 -4.85
CA LEU A 12 -0.01 5.87 -3.90
C LEU A 12 -0.32 6.44 -2.51
N VAL A 13 -1.48 6.08 -1.96
CA VAL A 13 -1.85 6.42 -0.58
C VAL A 13 -1.83 5.17 0.28
N LEU A 14 -0.93 5.14 1.26
CA LEU A 14 -0.84 4.07 2.26
C LEU A 14 -1.42 4.58 3.59
N VAL A 15 -2.47 3.93 4.08
CA VAL A 15 -3.23 4.39 5.25
C VAL A 15 -2.86 3.56 6.48
N ASP A 16 -2.55 4.24 7.58
CA ASP A 16 -2.41 3.70 8.94
C ASP A 16 -1.51 2.46 9.11
N LEU A 17 -0.41 2.40 8.35
CA LEU A 17 0.65 1.38 8.54
C LEU A 17 1.57 1.69 9.74
N GLN A 18 1.03 2.28 10.79
CA GLN A 18 1.73 2.59 12.03
C GLN A 18 1.79 1.35 12.94
N LYS A 19 2.90 1.21 13.69
CA LYS A 19 3.15 0.05 14.56
C LYS A 19 1.98 -0.30 15.49
N GLY A 20 1.33 0.72 16.06
CA GLY A 20 0.18 0.54 16.96
C GLY A 20 -1.07 -0.01 16.28
N ILE A 21 -1.29 0.27 15.00
CA ILE A 21 -2.42 -0.25 14.22
C ILE A 21 -2.10 -1.64 13.71
N THR A 22 -0.89 -1.84 13.17
CA THR A 22 -0.46 -3.15 12.66
C THR A 22 -0.31 -4.22 13.74
N ALA A 23 -0.31 -3.84 15.02
CA ALA A 23 -0.29 -4.77 16.15
C ALA A 23 -1.68 -5.26 16.58
N LEU A 24 -2.76 -4.67 16.07
CA LEU A 24 -4.13 -5.09 16.39
C LEU A 24 -4.52 -6.35 15.61
N PRO A 25 -5.52 -7.12 16.08
CA PRO A 25 -6.09 -8.20 15.30
C PRO A 25 -6.66 -7.70 13.97
N THR A 26 -6.22 -8.30 12.87
CA THR A 26 -6.64 -7.95 11.51
C THR A 26 -7.14 -9.18 10.78
N ALA A 27 -8.05 -9.01 9.81
CA ALA A 27 -8.57 -10.13 9.00
C ALA A 27 -7.47 -10.83 8.18
N HIS A 28 -6.40 -10.11 7.83
CA HIS A 28 -5.22 -10.61 7.13
C HIS A 28 -3.95 -10.27 7.92
N PRO A 29 -2.86 -11.05 7.83
CA PRO A 29 -1.61 -10.73 8.53
C PRO A 29 -1.08 -9.33 8.15
N ALA A 30 -1.00 -8.44 9.13
CA ALA A 30 -0.57 -7.04 8.90
C ALA A 30 0.82 -6.95 8.27
N GLN A 31 1.74 -7.85 8.62
CA GLN A 31 3.08 -7.92 8.04
C GLN A 31 3.05 -8.07 6.51
N GLN A 32 2.19 -8.92 5.98
CA GLN A 32 2.08 -9.13 4.52
C GLN A 32 1.55 -7.87 3.81
N ILE A 33 0.67 -7.12 4.47
CA ILE A 33 0.19 -5.82 3.96
C ILE A 33 1.35 -4.84 3.90
N VAL A 34 2.13 -4.70 4.98
CA VAL A 34 3.30 -3.83 5.03
C VAL A 34 4.33 -4.18 3.95
N GLU A 35 4.64 -5.45 3.75
CA GLU A 35 5.58 -5.91 2.73
C GLU A 35 5.13 -5.55 1.30
N ARG A 36 3.84 -5.76 0.99
CA ARG A 36 3.25 -5.39 -0.31
C ARG A 36 3.20 -3.88 -0.51
N SER A 37 2.82 -3.13 0.53
CA SER A 37 2.82 -1.68 0.52
C SER A 37 4.23 -1.12 0.30
N ALA A 38 5.26 -1.73 0.89
CA ALA A 38 6.65 -1.34 0.66
C ALA A 38 7.09 -1.63 -0.79
N ALA A 39 6.65 -2.74 -1.39
CA ALA A 39 6.92 -3.04 -2.80
C ALA A 39 6.27 -2.01 -3.74
N LEU A 40 5.00 -1.65 -3.50
CA LEU A 40 4.32 -0.58 -4.24
C LEU A 40 5.02 0.76 -4.06
N ALA A 41 5.39 1.13 -2.83
CA ALA A 41 6.07 2.39 -2.55
C ALA A 41 7.42 2.49 -3.27
N ARG A 42 8.18 1.39 -3.37
CA ARG A 42 9.40 1.34 -4.19
C ARG A 42 9.09 1.57 -5.67
N ALA A 43 8.12 0.84 -6.23
CA ALA A 43 7.74 0.98 -7.63
C ALA A 43 7.24 2.38 -8.01
N PHE A 44 6.53 3.06 -7.11
CA PHE A 44 6.13 4.46 -7.30
C PHE A 44 7.33 5.41 -7.25
N ARG A 45 8.23 5.28 -6.27
CA ARG A 45 9.44 6.11 -6.16
C ARG A 45 10.41 5.95 -7.33
N GLU A 46 10.46 4.76 -7.94
CA GLU A 46 11.23 4.52 -9.17
C GLU A 46 10.68 5.28 -10.38
N ARG A 47 9.42 5.73 -10.32
CA ARG A 47 8.70 6.38 -11.43
C ARG A 47 8.43 7.88 -11.22
N GLY A 48 8.64 8.43 -10.03
CA GLY A 48 8.52 9.86 -9.72
C GLY A 48 7.67 10.14 -8.49
#